data_AF-A0A4Y2RMG3-F1
#
_entry.id   AF-A0A4Y2RMG3-F1
#
_cell.length_a   1.000
_cell.length_b   1.000
_cell.length_c   1.000
_cell.angle_alpha   90.00
_cell.angle_beta   90.00
_cell.angle_gamma   90.00
#
_symmetry.space_group_name_H-M   'P 1'
#
loop_
_entity.id
_entity.type
_entity.pdbx_description
1 polymer ?
#
loop_
_entity_poly.entity_id
_entity_poly.type
_entity_poly.pdbx_seq_one_letter_code
_entity_poly.pdbx_strand_id
1 'polypeptide(L)'
;MVDANLSTHQYKVIRQKTNKIHKNMYPAYHKIRAAKQLCYPNDVNVTETFAEIKFQFLMDHTTIRLCKVQEDVLKSTRDLRTLDIIVKWDCDGAEQSRYKQKSLL
;
A
#
# COMPACT_ATOMS: atom_id res chain seq x y z
N MET A 1 10.80 2.14 -5.46
CA MET A 1 9.79 2.09 -6.55
C MET A 1 8.77 3.20 -6.39
N VAL A 2 8.19 3.37 -5.18
CA VAL A 2 7.22 4.44 -4.90
C VAL A 2 7.89 5.82 -5.01
N ASP A 3 8.93 6.06 -4.23
CA ASP A 3 9.58 7.39 -4.15
C ASP A 3 10.17 7.85 -5.48
N ALA A 4 10.65 6.91 -6.29
CA ALA A 4 11.22 7.17 -7.62
C ALA A 4 10.21 7.01 -8.77
N ASN A 5 8.92 6.83 -8.46
CA ASN A 5 7.82 6.65 -9.40
C ASN A 5 8.11 5.64 -10.54
N LEU A 6 8.68 4.48 -10.19
CA LEU A 6 9.12 3.48 -11.14
C LEU A 6 7.97 2.52 -11.51
N SER A 7 7.77 2.32 -12.81
CA SER A 7 6.97 1.22 -13.30
C SER A 7 7.64 -0.14 -13.02
N THR A 8 6.84 -1.20 -13.01
CA THR A 8 7.33 -2.58 -12.89
C THR A 8 8.37 -2.92 -13.96
N HIS A 9 8.19 -2.41 -15.19
CA HIS A 9 9.13 -2.64 -16.28
C HIS A 9 10.47 -1.94 -16.00
N GLN A 10 10.44 -0.65 -15.66
CA GLN A 10 11.65 0.12 -15.33
C GLN A 10 12.43 -0.53 -14.18
N TYR A 11 11.74 -0.94 -13.11
CA TYR A 11 12.38 -1.64 -11.99
C TYR A 11 13.07 -2.95 -12.44
N LYS A 12 12.42 -3.76 -13.29
CA LYS A 12 12.99 -5.00 -13.81
C LYS A 12 14.25 -4.74 -14.64
N VAL A 13 14.24 -3.72 -15.50
CA VAL A 13 15.40 -3.32 -16.30
C VAL A 13 16.57 -2.88 -15.41
N ILE A 14 16.31 -2.02 -14.42
CA ILE A 14 17.33 -1.58 -13.46
C ILE A 14 17.95 -2.78 -12.75
N ARG A 15 17.12 -3.64 -12.15
CA ARG A 15 17.59 -4.85 -11.46
C ARG A 15 18.41 -5.76 -12.38
N GLN A 16 17.99 -5.95 -13.63
CA GLN A 16 18.70 -6.80 -14.59
C GLN A 16 20.08 -6.24 -14.94
N LYS A 17 20.20 -4.92 -15.11
CA LYS A 17 21.49 -4.24 -15.33
C LYS A 17 22.38 -4.34 -14.09
N THR A 18 21.84 -4.04 -12.90
CA THR A 18 22.60 -4.09 -11.65
C THR A 18 23.08 -5.50 -11.31
N ASN A 19 22.28 -6.53 -11.57
CA ASN A 19 22.66 -7.93 -11.32
C ASN A 19 23.86 -8.42 -12.14
N LYS A 20 24.20 -7.76 -13.26
CA LYS A 20 25.42 -8.07 -14.03
C LYS A 20 26.69 -7.64 -13.30
N ILE A 21 26.58 -6.69 -12.37
CA ILE A 21 27.70 -6.11 -11.62
C ILE A 21 27.67 -6.62 -10.17
N HIS A 22 26.52 -6.48 -9.50
CA HIS A 22 26.28 -6.88 -8.12
C HIS A 22 25.06 -7.79 -8.05
N LYS A 23 25.30 -9.09 -7.94
CA LYS A 23 24.23 -10.10 -7.88
C LYS A 23 23.35 -9.84 -6.66
N ASN A 24 22.03 -9.78 -6.89
CA ASN A 24 20.99 -9.67 -5.86
C ASN A 24 21.00 -8.37 -5.03
N MET A 25 21.59 -7.28 -5.52
CA MET A 25 21.50 -5.96 -4.86
C MET A 25 20.05 -5.52 -4.64
N TYR A 26 19.17 -5.78 -5.62
CA TYR A 26 17.75 -5.48 -5.52
C TYR A 26 16.90 -6.76 -5.47
N PRO A 27 15.83 -6.80 -4.64
CA PRO A 27 14.98 -7.96 -4.49
C PRO A 27 14.27 -8.30 -5.81
N ALA A 28 13.99 -9.59 -6.03
CA ALA A 28 13.18 -10.00 -7.17
C ALA A 28 11.75 -9.40 -7.06
N TYR A 29 11.12 -9.11 -8.20
CA TYR A 29 9.83 -8.42 -8.24
C TYR A 29 8.73 -9.16 -7.46
N HIS A 30 8.76 -10.50 -7.41
CA HIS A 30 7.77 -11.27 -6.62
C HIS A 30 7.84 -10.94 -5.12
N LYS A 31 9.03 -10.63 -4.57
CA LYS A 31 9.17 -10.21 -3.16
C LYS A 31 8.55 -8.83 -2.93
N ILE A 32 8.70 -7.92 -3.89
CA ILE A 32 8.03 -6.61 -3.84
C ILE A 32 6.52 -6.77 -3.95
N ARG A 33 6.04 -7.66 -4.84
CA ARG A 33 4.61 -7.96 -4.95
C ARG A 33 4.04 -8.50 -3.63
N ALA A 34 4.75 -9.43 -2.99
CA ALA A 34 4.37 -9.95 -1.68
C ALA A 34 4.34 -8.82 -0.62
N ALA A 35 5.36 -7.96 -0.58
CA ALA A 35 5.37 -6.80 0.32
C ALA A 35 4.20 -5.83 0.05
N LYS A 36 3.84 -5.58 -1.21
CA LYS A 36 2.66 -4.77 -1.58
C LYS A 36 1.36 -5.41 -1.12
N GLN A 37 1.22 -6.73 -1.23
CA GLN A 37 0.03 -7.45 -0.77
C GLN A 37 -0.19 -7.28 0.75
N LEU A 38 0.88 -7.25 1.54
CA LEU A 38 0.81 -6.96 2.98
C LEU A 38 0.35 -5.52 3.30
N CYS A 39 0.31 -4.63 2.31
CA CYS A 39 -0.18 -3.25 2.44
C CYS A 39 -1.64 -3.09 2.06
N TYR A 40 -2.28 -4.09 1.44
CA TYR A 40 -3.69 -3.97 1.06
C TYR A 40 -4.58 -4.36 2.25
N PRO A 41 -5.64 -3.57 2.53
CA PRO A 41 -6.63 -3.94 3.53
C PRO A 41 -7.52 -5.09 3.00
N ASN A 42 -8.15 -5.80 3.92
CA ASN A 42 -9.11 -6.85 3.59
C ASN A 42 -10.47 -6.25 3.20
N ASP A 43 -11.31 -7.05 2.53
CA ASP A 43 -12.71 -6.72 2.24
C ASP A 43 -12.93 -5.41 1.46
N VAL A 44 -12.05 -5.15 0.49
CA VAL A 44 -12.25 -4.09 -0.51
C VAL A 44 -13.23 -4.59 -1.57
N ASN A 45 -14.34 -3.89 -1.74
CA ASN A 45 -15.29 -4.13 -2.81
C ASN A 45 -14.98 -3.20 -3.98
N VAL A 46 -14.81 -3.76 -5.18
CA VAL A 46 -14.51 -3.01 -6.40
C VAL A 46 -15.51 -3.42 -7.46
N THR A 47 -16.22 -2.43 -8.00
CA THR A 47 -17.15 -2.58 -9.13
C THR A 47 -16.62 -1.79 -10.33
N GLU A 48 -17.36 -1.81 -11.44
CA GLU A 48 -16.98 -1.03 -12.63
C GLU A 48 -17.06 0.48 -12.40
N THR A 49 -17.86 0.94 -11.44
CA THR A 49 -18.18 2.36 -11.24
C THR A 49 -17.72 2.92 -9.89
N PHE A 50 -17.51 2.08 -8.88
CA PHE A 50 -17.04 2.53 -7.57
C PHE A 50 -16.16 1.48 -6.88
N ALA A 51 -15.43 1.94 -5.87
CA ALA A 51 -14.73 1.08 -4.94
C ALA A 51 -15.03 1.56 -3.52
N GLU A 52 -15.23 0.63 -2.60
CA GLU A 52 -15.54 0.92 -1.21
C GLU A 52 -14.86 -0.06 -0.26
N ILE A 53 -14.72 0.36 0.99
CA ILE A 53 -14.23 -0.46 2.09
C ILE A 53 -14.96 -0.05 3.37
N LYS A 54 -15.21 -1.00 4.27
CA LYS A 54 -15.74 -0.65 5.60
C LYS A 54 -14.66 0.12 6.37
N PHE A 55 -15.06 1.25 6.96
CA PHE A 55 -14.15 2.10 7.72
C PHE A 55 -13.38 1.34 8.82
N GLN A 56 -14.04 0.42 9.54
CA GLN A 56 -13.36 -0.39 10.57
C GLN A 56 -12.20 -1.21 10.01
N PHE A 57 -12.36 -1.85 8.84
CA PHE A 57 -11.28 -2.64 8.24
C PHE A 57 -10.09 -1.76 7.83
N LEU A 58 -10.36 -0.54 7.35
CA LEU A 58 -9.31 0.42 7.04
C LEU A 58 -8.56 0.88 8.30
N MET A 59 -9.30 1.15 9.37
CA MET A 59 -8.76 1.58 10.66
C MET A 59 -7.92 0.49 11.32
N ASP A 60 -8.42 -0.75 11.36
CA ASP A 60 -7.72 -1.90 11.93
C ASP A 60 -6.41 -2.16 11.17
N HIS A 61 -6.48 -2.17 9.83
CA HIS A 61 -5.30 -2.39 8.99
C HIS A 61 -4.25 -1.29 9.19
N THR A 62 -4.68 -0.02 9.17
CA THR A 62 -3.80 1.13 9.39
C THR A 62 -3.15 1.06 10.79
N THR A 63 -3.93 0.74 11.81
CA THR A 63 -3.43 0.60 13.20
C THR A 63 -2.40 -0.51 13.31
N ILE A 64 -2.67 -1.70 12.76
CA ILE A 64 -1.70 -2.81 12.74
C ILE A 64 -0.39 -2.38 12.06
N ARG A 65 -0.48 -1.64 10.95
CA ARG A 65 0.69 -1.16 10.21
C ARG A 65 1.48 -0.12 11.02
N LEU A 66 0.81 0.81 11.68
CA LEU A 66 1.45 1.78 12.56
C LEU A 66 2.16 1.10 13.73
N CYS A 67 1.49 0.12 14.38
CA CYS A 67 2.10 -0.64 15.47
C CYS A 67 3.36 -1.41 15.03
N LYS A 68 3.38 -1.96 13.81
CA LYS A 68 4.58 -2.61 13.26
C LYS A 68 5.74 -1.64 13.01
N VAL A 69 5.45 -0.43 12.55
CA VAL A 69 6.48 0.59 12.31
C VAL A 69 7.01 1.17 13.62
N GLN A 70 6.14 1.30 14.62
CA GLN A 70 6.46 1.85 15.94
C GLN A 70 6.81 0.76 16.97
N GLU A 71 7.11 -0.46 16.54
CA GLU A 71 7.25 -1.62 17.42
C GLU A 71 8.27 -1.38 18.55
N ASP A 72 9.41 -0.77 18.23
CA ASP A 72 10.46 -0.47 19.22
C ASP A 72 10.02 0.61 20.23
N VAL A 73 9.27 1.62 19.76
CA VAL A 73 8.72 2.68 20.63
C VAL A 73 7.65 2.11 21.55
N LEU A 74 6.78 1.25 21.03
CA LEU A 74 5.76 0.57 21.81
C LEU A 74 6.41 -0.34 22.86
N LYS A 75 7.39 -1.18 22.48
CA LYS A 75 8.07 -2.08 23.44
C LYS A 75 8.82 -1.36 24.55
N SER A 76 9.31 -0.14 24.31
CA SER A 76 10.01 0.66 25.32
C SER A 76 9.06 1.43 26.27
N THR A 77 7.77 1.47 25.96
CA THR A 77 6.76 2.16 26.77
C THR A 77 6.27 1.28 27.91
N ARG A 78 6.28 1.79 29.15
CA ARG A 78 6.02 1.00 30.37
C ARG A 78 4.55 0.72 30.65
N ASP A 79 3.62 1.45 30.04
CA ASP A 79 2.18 1.26 30.24
C ASP A 79 1.44 1.36 28.90
N LEU A 80 0.99 0.21 28.39
CA LEU A 80 0.30 0.06 27.10
C LEU A 80 -1.03 -0.72 27.28
N ARG A 81 -1.81 -0.40 28.31
CA ARG A 81 -3.12 -1.04 28.49
C ARG A 81 -4.12 -0.60 27.43
N THR A 82 -4.08 0.68 27.06
CA THR A 82 -4.97 1.30 26.09
C THR A 82 -4.21 2.36 25.31
N LEU A 83 -4.46 2.44 24.01
CA LEU A 83 -3.91 3.45 23.11
C LEU A 83 -5.07 4.05 22.33
N ASP A 84 -5.17 5.37 22.33
CA ASP A 84 -6.17 6.08 21.55
C ASP A 84 -5.54 6.56 20.24
N ILE A 85 -6.25 6.29 19.13
CA ILE A 85 -5.90 6.84 17.82
C ILE A 85 -6.88 7.94 17.46
N ILE A 86 -6.36 9.16 17.31
CA ILE A 86 -7.15 10.30 16.84
C ILE A 86 -6.94 10.40 15.33
N VAL A 87 -8.02 10.31 14.57
CA VAL A 87 -7.99 10.37 13.11
C VAL A 87 -8.79 11.54 12.56
N LYS A 88 -8.35 12.05 11.41
CA LYS A 88 -9.07 13.03 10.60
C LYS A 88 -9.45 12.38 9.27
N TRP A 89 -10.64 12.67 8.77
CA TRP A 89 -11.10 12.22 7.46
C TRP A 89 -11.85 13.35 6.74
N ASP A 90 -11.81 13.33 5.42
CA ASP A 90 -12.51 14.25 4.51
C ASP A 90 -12.77 13.55 3.16
N CYS A 91 -13.48 14.23 2.26
CA CYS A 91 -13.73 13.78 0.89
C CYS A 91 -13.77 15.00 -0.03
N ASP A 92 -13.17 14.89 -1.22
CA ASP A 92 -13.08 15.96 -2.22
C ASP A 92 -13.37 15.43 -3.63
N GLY A 93 -13.93 16.28 -4.48
CA GLY A 93 -14.30 15.95 -5.87
C GLY A 93 -13.32 16.54 -6.88
N ALA A 94 -12.99 15.78 -7.92
CA ALA A 94 -12.11 16.24 -9.00
C ALA A 94 -12.59 15.77 -10.38
N GLU A 95 -12.32 16.56 -11.41
CA GLU A 95 -12.55 16.16 -12.80
C GLU A 95 -11.49 15.17 -13.27
N GLN A 96 -11.91 14.16 -14.06
CA GLN A 96 -11.04 13.08 -14.53
C GLN A 96 -11.19 12.85 -16.03
N SER A 97 -10.13 12.29 -16.64
CA SER A 97 -10.13 11.94 -18.06
C SER A 97 -11.12 10.80 -18.35
N ARG A 98 -11.83 10.88 -19.48
CA ARG A 98 -12.80 9.86 -19.89
C ARG A 98 -12.11 8.67 -20.54
N TYR A 99 -12.35 7.47 -20.01
CA TYR A 99 -11.94 6.22 -20.63
C TYR A 99 -13.02 5.72 -21.59
N LYS A 100 -12.65 5.24 -22.79
CA LYS A 100 -13.58 4.66 -23.77
C LYS A 100 -13.84 3.19 -23.43
N GLN A 101 -14.69 2.95 -22.43
CA GLN A 101 -15.15 1.60 -22.08
C GLN A 101 -16.34 1.21 -22.96
N LYS A 102 -16.42 -0.07 -23.38
CA LYS A 102 -17.65 -0.58 -24.03
C LYS A 102 -18.77 -0.60 -23.00
N SER A 103 -19.91 0.00 -23.33
CA SER A 103 -21.11 -0.02 -22.48
C SER A 103 -21.71 -1.44 -22.45
N LEU A 104 -22.10 -1.91 -21.26
CA LEU A 104 -22.83 -3.16 -21.07
C LEU A 104 -24.37 -2.96 -21.12
N LEU A 105 -24.83 -1.95 -21.86
CA LEU A 105 -26.25 -1.71 -22.14
C LEU A 105 -26.65 -2.36 -23.46
#